data_AF-A0A120K0K9-F1
#
_entry.id   AF-A0A120K0K9-F1
#
_cell.length_a   1.000
_cell.length_b   1.000
_cell.length_c   1.000
_cell.angle_alpha   90.00
_cell.angle_beta   90.00
_cell.angle_gamma   90.00
#
_symmetry.space_group_name_H-M   'P 1'
#
loop_
_entity.id
_entity.type
_entity.pdbx_description
1 polymer ?
#
loop_
_entity_poly.entity_id
_entity_poly.type
_entity_poly.pdbx_seq_one_letter_code
_entity_poly.pdbx_strand_id
1 'polypeptide(L)'
;MEAALGDSEELDDSFEEENKEQIEEIGEIYHEIEHMVFNEEFIIVSNANSEEKEIVALIISEEEDDAEEFVIPVFTDEEEAKNAIEIFKEQFEENEFVCDTKIGSEIVADYSEDEEFIGLAINAPQWDFVIGSEDVHDCCE
;
A
#
# COMPACT_ATOMS: atom_id res chain seq x y z
N MET A 1 24.98 22.35 12.84
CA MET A 1 24.09 22.04 13.97
C MET A 1 23.11 21.06 13.37
N GLU A 2 23.49 19.79 13.42
CA GLU A 2 22.71 18.65 12.95
C GLU A 2 21.44 18.58 13.79
N ALA A 3 20.27 18.63 13.14
CA ALA A 3 19.02 18.30 13.81
C ALA A 3 18.92 16.78 13.77
N ALA A 4 18.98 16.17 14.95
CA ALA A 4 18.70 14.76 15.14
C ALA A 4 17.25 14.49 14.71
N LEU A 5 17.10 13.70 13.66
CA LEU A 5 15.88 12.97 13.37
C LEU A 5 15.97 11.70 14.21
N GLY A 6 15.26 11.66 15.32
CA GLY A 6 15.36 10.57 16.28
C GLY A 6 14.52 10.87 17.50
N ASP A 7 13.22 10.67 17.35
CA ASP A 7 12.29 10.14 18.36
C ASP A 7 10.90 10.16 17.71
N SER A 8 10.34 8.98 17.46
CA SER A 8 8.89 8.84 17.30
C SER A 8 8.30 9.09 18.69
N GLU A 9 7.82 10.31 18.94
CA GLU A 9 7.25 10.65 20.25
C GLU A 9 5.93 9.88 20.42
N GLU A 10 5.92 8.87 21.30
CA GLU A 10 4.68 8.30 21.85
C GLU A 10 3.82 9.46 22.38
N LEU A 11 2.54 9.50 22.01
CA LEU A 11 1.62 10.54 22.47
C LEU A 11 1.53 10.48 24.00
N ASP A 12 1.64 11.64 24.65
CA ASP A 12 1.53 11.72 26.11
C ASP A 12 0.17 11.16 26.56
N ASP A 13 0.16 10.29 27.58
CA ASP A 13 -1.05 9.61 28.08
C ASP A 13 -2.21 10.60 28.37
N SER A 14 -1.88 11.84 28.73
CA SER A 14 -2.87 12.90 28.98
C SER A 14 -3.57 13.37 27.71
N PHE A 15 -2.88 13.40 26.57
CA PHE A 15 -3.46 13.74 25.27
C PHE A 15 -4.41 12.63 24.78
N GLU A 16 -4.03 11.37 24.94
CA GLU A 16 -4.89 10.24 24.57
C GLU A 16 -6.16 10.21 25.41
N GLU A 17 -6.08 10.44 26.73
CA GLU A 17 -7.25 10.47 27.61
C GLU A 17 -8.18 11.67 27.28
N GLU A 18 -7.62 12.83 26.94
CA GLU A 18 -8.38 14.03 26.55
C GLU A 18 -9.04 13.91 25.16
N ASN A 19 -8.46 13.14 24.24
CA ASN A 19 -8.95 13.01 22.86
C ASN A 19 -9.47 11.60 22.52
N LYS A 20 -9.65 10.75 23.54
CA LYS A 20 -10.03 9.34 23.39
C LYS A 20 -11.19 9.11 22.42
N GLU A 21 -12.29 9.86 22.56
CA GLU A 21 -13.47 9.71 21.68
C GLU A 21 -13.14 10.02 20.21
N GLN A 22 -12.26 11.00 19.96
CA GLN A 22 -11.86 11.38 18.59
C GLN A 22 -10.90 10.36 17.99
N ILE A 23 -10.01 9.80 18.81
CA ILE A 23 -9.09 8.73 18.41
C ILE A 23 -9.90 7.47 18.05
N GLU A 24 -10.88 7.10 18.89
CA GLU A 24 -11.80 6.00 18.60
C GLU A 24 -12.60 6.26 17.31
N GLU A 25 -13.15 7.46 17.11
CA GLU A 25 -13.88 7.83 15.88
C GLU A 25 -12.98 7.76 14.63
N ILE A 26 -11.74 8.23 14.71
CA ILE A 26 -10.78 8.12 13.60
C ILE A 26 -10.45 6.66 13.29
N GLY A 27 -10.28 5.82 14.32
CA GLY A 27 -10.06 4.38 14.14
C GLY A 27 -11.24 3.69 13.45
N GLU A 28 -12.48 4.01 13.83
CA GLU A 28 -13.67 3.49 13.16
C GLU A 28 -13.77 3.93 11.68
N ILE A 29 -13.46 5.20 11.40
CA ILE A 29 -13.44 5.74 10.02
C ILE A 29 -12.37 5.04 9.19
N TYR A 30 -11.17 4.85 9.76
CA TYR A 30 -10.07 4.17 9.08
C TYR A 30 -10.47 2.73 8.73
N HIS A 31 -11.01 1.97 9.69
CA HIS A 31 -11.51 0.62 9.44
C HIS A 31 -12.64 0.59 8.39
N GLU A 32 -13.56 1.56 8.38
CA GLU A 32 -14.59 1.64 7.33
C GLU A 32 -13.98 1.84 5.92
N ILE A 33 -12.93 2.67 5.82
CA ILE A 33 -12.20 2.91 4.56
C ILE A 33 -11.54 1.62 4.07
N GLU A 34 -10.93 0.84 4.96
CA GLU A 34 -10.29 -0.42 4.60
C GLU A 34 -11.29 -1.42 4.02
N HIS A 35 -12.45 -1.59 4.67
CA HIS A 35 -13.52 -2.44 4.14
C HIS A 35 -13.99 -1.97 2.76
N MET A 36 -14.08 -0.66 2.54
CA MET A 36 -14.43 -0.12 1.23
C MET A 36 -13.35 -0.48 0.19
N VAL A 37 -12.08 -0.25 0.50
CA VAL A 37 -10.94 -0.55 -0.38
C VAL A 37 -10.88 -2.03 -0.72
N PHE A 38 -10.98 -2.93 0.26
CA PHE A 38 -10.87 -4.38 0.03
C PHE A 38 -12.02 -4.96 -0.80
N ASN A 39 -13.16 -4.27 -0.89
CA ASN A 39 -14.29 -4.67 -1.73
C ASN A 39 -14.31 -3.99 -3.10
N GLU A 40 -13.44 -3.01 -3.31
CA GLU A 40 -13.39 -2.26 -4.57
C GLU A 40 -12.51 -2.97 -5.60
N GLU A 41 -12.79 -2.67 -6.86
CA GLU A 41 -12.05 -3.17 -8.01
C GLU A 41 -10.98 -2.15 -8.41
N PHE A 42 -9.72 -2.59 -8.43
CA PHE A 42 -8.59 -1.74 -8.82
C PHE A 42 -7.91 -2.24 -10.08
N ILE A 43 -7.24 -1.32 -10.75
CA ILE A 43 -6.31 -1.63 -11.82
C ILE A 43 -4.95 -1.92 -11.19
N ILE A 44 -4.36 -3.06 -11.55
CA ILE A 44 -3.00 -3.45 -11.19
C ILE A 44 -2.11 -3.42 -12.43
N VAL A 45 -0.81 -3.24 -12.22
CA VAL A 45 0.18 -3.23 -13.30
C VAL A 45 1.10 -4.44 -13.14
N SER A 46 1.25 -5.21 -14.21
CA SER A 46 2.12 -6.40 -14.26
C SER A 46 3.13 -6.30 -15.38
N ASN A 47 4.26 -7.00 -15.22
CA ASN A 47 5.25 -7.18 -16.27
C ASN A 47 4.75 -8.22 -17.29
N ALA A 48 4.44 -7.77 -18.50
CA ALA A 48 3.94 -8.59 -19.60
C ALA A 48 4.99 -9.57 -20.16
N ASN A 49 6.27 -9.30 -19.94
CA ASN A 49 7.37 -10.16 -20.39
C ASN A 49 7.66 -11.31 -19.41
N SER A 50 7.10 -11.26 -18.19
CA SER A 50 7.21 -12.34 -17.21
C SER A 50 6.30 -13.50 -17.62
N GLU A 51 6.81 -14.74 -17.55
CA GLU A 51 6.02 -15.95 -17.83
C GLU A 51 4.80 -16.06 -16.89
N GLU A 52 4.89 -15.47 -15.70
CA GLU A 52 3.86 -15.50 -14.66
C GLU A 52 3.12 -14.16 -14.49
N LYS A 53 3.36 -13.17 -15.36
CA LYS A 53 2.80 -11.80 -15.24
C LYS A 53 2.99 -11.20 -13.84
N GLU A 54 4.22 -11.23 -13.33
CA GLU A 54 4.55 -10.67 -12.01
C GLU A 54 4.03 -9.23 -11.86
N ILE A 55 3.25 -9.02 -10.79
CA ILE A 55 2.70 -7.71 -10.43
C ILE A 55 3.87 -6.80 -10.00
N VAL A 56 3.82 -5.53 -10.39
CA VAL A 56 4.80 -4.53 -9.93
C VAL A 56 4.63 -4.34 -8.42
N ALA A 57 5.73 -4.36 -7.68
CA ALA A 57 5.78 -4.02 -6.25
C ALA A 57 6.67 -2.79 -6.03
N LEU A 58 6.34 -1.99 -5.03
CA LEU A 58 7.15 -0.85 -4.60
C LEU A 58 7.83 -1.20 -3.28
N ILE A 59 9.16 -1.26 -3.29
CA ILE A 59 9.98 -1.53 -2.11
C ILE A 59 10.08 -0.24 -1.28
N ILE A 60 9.81 -0.33 0.02
CA ILE A 60 9.73 0.81 0.95
C ILE A 60 10.94 0.90 1.89
N SER A 61 11.74 -0.16 2.04
CA SER A 61 12.93 -0.11 2.90
C SER A 61 14.15 0.53 2.23
N GLU A 62 14.83 1.42 2.96
CA GLU A 62 16.09 2.06 2.55
C GLU A 62 17.33 1.46 3.26
N GLU A 63 17.15 0.53 4.21
CA GLU A 63 18.24 0.02 5.05
C GLU A 63 18.69 -1.39 4.62
N GLU A 64 19.98 -1.55 4.30
CA GLU A 64 20.59 -2.78 3.73
C GLU A 64 20.54 -4.03 4.63
N ASP A 65 20.04 -3.92 5.87
CA ASP A 65 20.06 -4.97 6.90
C ASP A 65 18.67 -5.46 7.34
N ASP A 66 17.58 -4.87 6.85
CA ASP A 66 16.19 -5.30 7.11
C ASP A 66 15.57 -5.98 5.88
N ALA A 67 14.50 -6.75 6.11
CA ALA A 67 13.73 -7.40 5.05
C ALA A 67 13.14 -6.35 4.08
N GLU A 68 13.09 -6.64 2.78
CA GLU A 68 12.65 -5.67 1.76
C GLU A 68 11.12 -5.54 1.80
N GLU A 69 10.59 -4.75 2.74
CA GLU A 69 9.15 -4.48 2.84
C GLU A 69 8.62 -3.85 1.54
N PHE A 70 7.46 -4.32 1.08
CA PHE A 70 6.88 -3.85 -0.16
C PHE A 70 5.36 -3.66 -0.09
N VAL A 71 4.88 -2.76 -0.95
CA VAL A 71 3.46 -2.55 -1.23
C VAL A 71 3.15 -2.85 -2.69
N ILE A 72 1.90 -3.22 -2.96
CA ILE A 72 1.39 -3.33 -4.32
C ILE A 72 0.70 -2.01 -4.71
N PRO A 73 1.18 -1.29 -5.74
CA PRO A 73 0.49 -0.13 -6.28
C PRO A 73 -0.78 -0.56 -7.01
N VAL A 74 -1.89 0.06 -6.65
CA VAL A 74 -3.21 -0.17 -7.23
C VAL A 74 -3.81 1.17 -7.67
N PHE A 75 -4.61 1.16 -8.73
CA PHE A 75 -5.08 2.37 -9.38
C PHE A 75 -6.60 2.42 -9.47
N THR A 76 -7.16 3.61 -9.22
CA THR A 76 -8.61 3.82 -9.29
C THR A 76 -9.09 4.08 -10.72
N ASP A 77 -8.22 4.54 -11.60
CA ASP A 77 -8.54 4.73 -13.01
C ASP A 77 -7.36 4.43 -13.97
N GLU A 78 -7.70 4.29 -15.25
CA GLU A 78 -6.74 3.96 -16.30
C GLU A 78 -5.74 5.09 -16.60
N GLU A 79 -6.09 6.35 -16.36
CA GLU A 79 -5.20 7.48 -16.60
C GLU A 79 -4.06 7.48 -15.58
N GLU A 80 -4.39 7.26 -14.31
CA GLU A 80 -3.41 7.09 -13.23
C GLU A 80 -2.48 5.89 -13.49
N ALA A 81 -3.06 4.73 -13.86
CA ALA A 81 -2.27 3.54 -14.20
C ALA A 81 -1.33 3.79 -15.40
N LYS A 82 -1.80 4.50 -16.43
CA LYS A 82 -0.96 4.85 -17.60
C LYS A 82 0.18 5.79 -17.21
N ASN A 83 -0.10 6.80 -16.38
CA ASN A 83 0.92 7.73 -15.90
C ASN A 83 2.00 6.99 -15.10
N ALA A 84 1.61 6.05 -14.23
CA ALA A 84 2.56 5.22 -13.50
C ALA A 84 3.39 4.33 -14.43
N ILE A 85 2.76 3.71 -15.44
CA ILE A 85 3.48 2.90 -16.44
C ILE A 85 4.52 3.73 -17.20
N GLU A 86 4.23 4.99 -17.53
CA GLU A 86 5.23 5.87 -18.17
C GLU A 86 6.46 6.05 -17.28
N ILE A 87 6.26 6.26 -15.98
CA ILE A 87 7.34 6.39 -15.00
C ILE A 87 8.12 5.07 -14.87
N PHE A 88 7.44 3.93 -14.78
CA PHE A 88 8.09 2.62 -14.70
C PHE A 88 8.92 2.31 -15.95
N LYS A 89 8.43 2.68 -17.14
CA LYS A 89 9.18 2.51 -18.40
C LYS A 89 10.44 3.35 -18.48
N GLU A 90 10.44 4.56 -17.91
CA GLU A 90 11.64 5.39 -17.83
C GLU A 90 12.73 4.74 -16.97
N GLN A 91 12.35 3.95 -15.96
CA GLN A 91 13.28 3.27 -15.06
C GLN A 91 13.66 1.86 -15.52
N PHE A 92 12.76 1.19 -16.24
CA PHE A 92 12.87 -0.21 -16.65
C PHE A 92 12.54 -0.38 -18.13
N GLU A 93 13.36 0.22 -19.01
CA GLU A 93 13.12 0.30 -20.47
C GLU A 93 12.95 -1.07 -21.17
N GLU A 94 13.45 -2.16 -20.56
CA GLU A 94 13.36 -3.53 -21.10
C GLU A 94 12.03 -4.22 -20.78
N ASN A 95 11.22 -3.66 -19.87
CA ASN A 95 9.96 -4.25 -19.44
C ASN A 95 8.78 -3.70 -20.23
N GLU A 96 7.87 -4.61 -20.63
CA GLU A 96 6.55 -4.25 -21.15
C GLU A 96 5.55 -4.40 -20.01
N PHE A 97 4.76 -3.37 -19.76
CA PHE A 97 3.77 -3.37 -18.67
C PHE A 97 2.36 -3.46 -19.23
N VAL A 98 1.52 -4.27 -18.58
CA VAL A 98 0.10 -4.43 -18.88
C VAL A 98 -0.74 -4.14 -17.65
N CYS A 99 -1.95 -3.64 -17.88
CA CYS A 99 -2.96 -3.46 -16.85
C CYS A 99 -3.86 -4.70 -16.80
N ASP A 100 -4.14 -5.16 -15.60
CA ASP A 100 -5.22 -6.11 -15.31
C ASP A 100 -6.07 -5.53 -14.17
N THR A 101 -7.23 -6.12 -13.90
CA THR A 101 -8.19 -5.61 -12.92
C THR A 101 -8.45 -6.67 -11.86
N LYS A 102 -8.45 -6.27 -10.58
CA LYS A 102 -8.57 -7.19 -9.45
C LYS A 102 -9.21 -6.54 -8.23
N ILE A 103 -9.94 -7.33 -7.44
CA ILE A 103 -10.57 -6.85 -6.20
C ILE A 103 -9.49 -6.70 -5.12
N GLY A 104 -9.54 -5.63 -4.33
CA GLY A 104 -8.54 -5.34 -3.28
C GLY A 104 -8.28 -6.53 -2.34
N SER A 105 -9.32 -7.19 -1.86
CA SER A 105 -9.22 -8.39 -1.00
C SER A 105 -8.57 -9.59 -1.71
N GLU A 106 -8.76 -9.75 -3.02
CA GLU A 106 -8.07 -10.81 -3.78
C GLU A 106 -6.58 -10.50 -3.95
N ILE A 107 -6.21 -9.21 -4.03
CA ILE A 107 -4.80 -8.81 -4.06
C ILE A 107 -4.16 -9.12 -2.72
N VAL A 108 -4.76 -8.68 -1.60
CA VAL A 108 -4.20 -8.93 -0.27
C VAL A 108 -4.12 -10.43 0.04
N ALA A 109 -5.14 -11.22 -0.33
CA ALA A 109 -5.13 -12.66 -0.10
C ALA A 109 -3.96 -13.37 -0.79
N ASP A 110 -3.60 -12.95 -2.00
CA ASP A 110 -2.48 -13.53 -2.77
C ASP A 110 -1.11 -13.33 -2.11
N TYR A 111 -0.97 -12.29 -1.28
CA TYR A 111 0.27 -11.94 -0.59
C TYR A 111 0.20 -12.12 0.93
N SER A 112 -0.90 -12.67 1.46
CA SER A 112 -1.11 -12.84 2.91
C SER A 112 -0.12 -13.75 3.63
N GLU A 113 0.58 -14.62 2.89
CA GLU A 113 1.64 -15.49 3.43
C GLU A 113 3.04 -14.86 3.34
N ASP A 114 3.15 -13.67 2.72
CA ASP A 114 4.40 -12.95 2.55
C ASP A 114 4.60 -11.94 3.70
N GLU A 115 5.57 -12.22 4.58
CA GLU A 115 5.86 -11.40 5.75
C GLU A 115 6.42 -10.01 5.37
N GLU A 116 6.91 -9.84 4.13
CA GLU A 116 7.44 -8.58 3.61
C GLU A 116 6.34 -7.72 2.95
N PHE A 117 5.15 -8.28 2.74
CA PHE A 117 4.02 -7.57 2.16
C PHE A 117 3.26 -6.75 3.22
N ILE A 118 3.38 -5.43 3.13
CA ILE A 118 2.80 -4.51 4.12
C ILE A 118 1.48 -3.86 3.66
N GLY A 119 1.08 -3.99 2.38
CA GLY A 119 -0.25 -3.54 1.94
C GLY A 119 -0.37 -2.97 0.53
N LEU A 120 -1.46 -2.24 0.30
CA LEU A 120 -1.80 -1.63 -1.00
C LEU A 120 -1.51 -0.14 -1.01
N ALA A 121 -0.91 0.36 -2.08
CA ALA A 121 -0.67 1.78 -2.31
C ALA A 121 -1.61 2.31 -3.40
N ILE A 122 -2.56 3.17 -3.00
CA ILE A 122 -3.55 3.73 -3.92
C ILE A 122 -2.91 4.87 -4.73
N ASN A 123 -2.98 4.76 -6.06
CA ASN A 123 -2.56 5.76 -7.04
C ASN A 123 -1.08 6.19 -6.92
N ALA A 124 -0.21 5.25 -6.57
CA ALA A 124 1.24 5.49 -6.58
C ALA A 124 1.74 5.79 -8.02
N PRO A 125 2.67 6.73 -8.23
CA PRO A 125 3.55 7.37 -7.24
C PRO A 125 3.07 8.73 -6.74
N GLN A 126 1.82 9.14 -6.99
CA GLN A 126 1.27 10.35 -6.38
C GLN A 126 0.92 10.11 -4.90
N TRP A 127 0.69 8.85 -4.53
CA TRP A 127 0.46 8.34 -3.16
C TRP A 127 -0.72 9.03 -2.48
N ASP A 128 -1.95 8.67 -2.88
CA ASP A 128 -3.15 9.21 -2.22
C ASP A 128 -3.32 8.59 -0.82
N PHE A 129 -3.24 7.26 -0.71
CA PHE A 129 -3.35 6.50 0.55
C PHE A 129 -2.55 5.20 0.49
N VAL A 130 -2.11 4.69 1.65
CA VAL A 130 -1.59 3.33 1.84
C VAL A 130 -2.50 2.61 2.82
N ILE A 131 -2.86 1.38 2.50
CA ILE A 131 -3.76 0.54 3.30
C ILE A 131 -2.99 -0.72 3.70
N GLY A 132 -2.91 -0.97 5.01
CA GLY A 132 -2.18 -2.10 5.60
C GLY A 132 -2.75 -3.45 5.19
N SER A 133 -1.88 -4.47 5.09
CA SER A 133 -2.29 -5.86 4.87
C SER A 133 -2.78 -6.54 6.15
N GLU A 134 -2.27 -6.09 7.31
CA GLU A 134 -2.60 -6.61 8.64
C GLU A 134 -4.08 -6.46 9.01
N ASP A 135 -4.73 -5.43 8.50
CA ASP A 135 -6.11 -5.09 8.83
C ASP A 135 -7.16 -6.01 8.17
N VAL A 136 -6.79 -6.79 7.13
CA VAL A 136 -7.71 -7.78 6.51
C VAL A 136 -8.10 -8.89 7.48
N HIS A 137 -7.24 -9.20 8.45
CA HIS A 137 -7.45 -10.32 9.39
C HIS A 137 -8.20 -9.93 10.67
N ASP A 138 -8.16 -8.66 11.09
CA ASP A 138 -8.92 -8.16 12.26
C ASP A 138 -10.41 -7.93 11.94
N CYS A 139 -10.79 -7.97 10.67
CA CYS A 139 -12.16 -7.76 10.19
C CYS A 139 -13.14 -8.90 10.49
N CYS A 140 -12.70 -10.02 11.08
CA CYS A 140 -13.49 -11.25 11.25
C CYS A 140 -13.38 -11.90 12.65
N GLU A 141 -13.65 -11.15 13.73
CA GLU A 141 -14.10 -11.73 15.03
C GLU A 141 -15.46 -11.18 15.49
#